data_AF-A0A3M6UEM5-F1
#
_entry.id   AF-A0A3M6UEM5-F1
#
_cell.length_a   1.000
_cell.length_b   1.000
_cell.length_c   1.000
_cell.angle_alpha   90.00
_cell.angle_beta   90.00
_cell.angle_gamma   90.00
#
_symmetry.space_group_name_H-M   'P 1'
#
loop_
_entity.id
_entity.type
_entity.pdbx_description
1 polymer ?
#
loop_
_entity_poly.entity_id
_entity_poly.type
_entity_poly.pdbx_seq_one_letter_code
_entity_poly.pdbx_strand_id
1 'polypeptide(L)'
;VSLISNIEYNDGGLRVWKACGIGPGKCIRLSELNTPQVLQVPDLVKCDGERMPNAHFIKVNHPICYDSYYICELIADSKLSKFVIQMLQNICEHFDIPTTYIKVKRKAPYIERLITFGKKCTCQGIL
;
A
#
# COMPACT_ATOMS: atom_id res chain seq x y z
N VAL A 1 9.15 1.54 -8.77
CA VAL A 1 9.78 1.71 -7.45
C VAL A 1 8.70 1.52 -6.40
N SER A 2 8.67 0.39 -5.69
CA SER A 2 7.66 0.15 -4.64
C SER A 2 8.18 0.73 -3.32
N LEU A 3 7.61 1.86 -2.91
CA LEU A 3 7.94 2.53 -1.65
C LEU A 3 7.41 1.68 -0.49
N ILE A 4 8.30 1.26 0.42
CA ILE A 4 7.93 0.48 1.61
C ILE A 4 7.31 1.45 2.61
N SER A 5 5.98 1.54 2.63
CA SER A 5 5.31 2.60 3.42
C SER A 5 4.86 2.18 4.81
N ASN A 6 4.92 0.89 5.20
CA ASN A 6 4.24 0.42 6.42
C ASN A 6 4.99 -0.72 7.10
N ILE A 7 5.78 -0.37 8.11
CA ILE A 7 6.49 -1.32 8.97
C ILE A 7 6.17 -0.97 10.42
N GLU A 8 5.83 -1.97 11.22
CA GLU A 8 5.64 -1.87 12.67
C GLU A 8 6.60 -2.83 13.37
N TYR A 9 7.28 -2.35 14.42
CA TYR A 9 8.17 -3.17 15.23
C TYR A 9 7.38 -3.79 16.39
N ASN A 10 7.54 -5.10 16.60
CA ASN A 10 7.06 -5.79 17.79
C ASN A 10 8.22 -6.54 18.45
N ASP A 11 8.04 -6.99 19.70
CA ASP A 11 9.03 -7.60 20.60
C ASP A 11 9.82 -8.82 20.02
N GLY A 12 9.50 -9.28 18.81
CA GLY A 12 10.20 -10.38 18.13
C GLY A 12 10.35 -10.25 16.61
N GLY A 13 10.04 -9.10 16.00
CA GLY A 13 10.19 -8.95 14.54
C GLY A 13 9.56 -7.71 13.92
N LEU A 14 9.80 -7.56 12.62
CA LEU A 14 9.28 -6.48 11.78
C LEU A 14 8.00 -6.95 11.11
N ARG A 15 6.87 -6.30 11.39
CA ARG A 15 5.63 -6.51 10.64
C ARG A 15 5.60 -5.56 9.46
N VAL A 16 5.46 -6.09 8.25
CA VAL A 16 5.46 -5.30 7.01
C VAL A 16 4.12 -5.49 6.29
N TRP A 17 3.60 -4.40 5.75
CA TRP A 17 2.42 -4.42 4.89
C TRP A 17 2.76 -3.91 3.49
N LYS A 18 2.16 -4.55 2.49
CA LYS A 18 2.24 -4.09 1.10
C LYS A 18 1.45 -2.78 0.87
N ALA A 19 0.53 -2.42 1.78
CA ALA A 19 -0.30 -1.22 1.72
C ALA A 19 -0.62 -0.66 3.13
N CYS A 20 -0.86 0.64 3.24
CA CYS A 20 -1.01 1.33 4.52
C CYS A 20 -2.33 0.98 5.21
N GLY A 21 -2.24 0.37 6.39
CA GLY A 21 -3.39 0.08 7.24
C GLY A 21 -4.33 -1.03 6.73
N ILE A 22 -3.86 -1.92 5.85
CA ILE A 22 -4.71 -2.96 5.23
C ILE A 22 -4.19 -4.38 5.53
N GLY A 23 -5.01 -5.20 6.18
CA GLY A 23 -4.76 -6.62 6.43
C GLY A 23 -3.86 -6.89 7.64
N PRO A 24 -3.62 -8.16 7.99
CA PRO A 24 -2.85 -8.52 9.19
C PRO A 24 -1.35 -8.24 9.06
N GLY A 25 -0.82 -8.03 7.84
CA GLY A 25 0.60 -7.84 7.60
C GLY A 25 1.40 -9.13 7.69
N LYS A 26 2.62 -9.12 7.14
CA LYS A 26 3.57 -10.24 7.25
C LYS A 26 4.59 -9.95 8.34
N CYS A 27 4.72 -10.83 9.31
CA CYS A 27 5.78 -10.75 10.30
C CYS A 27 7.06 -11.37 9.73
N ILE A 28 8.16 -10.62 9.75
CA ILE A 28 9.50 -11.06 9.40
C ILE A 28 10.30 -11.08 10.69
N ARG A 29 10.77 -12.26 11.10
CA ARG A 29 11.62 -12.38 12.28
C ARG A 29 12.99 -11.80 12.00
N LEU A 30 13.53 -11.06 12.98
CA LEU A 30 14.83 -10.40 12.84
C LEU A 30 15.97 -11.43 12.66
N SER A 31 15.81 -12.62 13.25
CA SER A 31 16.74 -13.75 13.11
C SER A 31 16.77 -14.39 11.71
N GLU A 32 15.78 -14.09 10.85
CA GLU A 32 15.66 -14.63 9.48
C GLU A 32 16.07 -13.59 8.42
N LEU A 33 16.42 -12.37 8.83
CA LEU A 33 17.01 -11.38 7.92
C LEU A 33 18.46 -11.81 7.65
N ASN A 34 18.76 -12.16 6.40
CA ASN A 34 20.15 -12.28 5.95
C ASN A 34 20.76 -10.87 5.86
N THR A 35 21.16 -10.31 7.00
CA THR A 35 21.92 -9.06 7.04
C THR A 35 23.33 -9.34 6.51
N PRO A 36 23.82 -8.61 5.50
CA PRO A 36 25.22 -8.68 5.15
C PRO A 36 26.05 -8.27 6.37
N GLN A 37 27.06 -9.06 6.72
CA GLN A 37 27.77 -8.94 8.00
C GLN A 37 28.60 -7.64 8.14
N VAL A 38 28.67 -6.78 7.12
CA VAL A 38 29.24 -5.44 7.24
C VAL A 38 28.51 -4.51 6.27
N LEU A 39 27.65 -3.63 6.81
CA LEU A 39 27.26 -2.40 6.13
C LEU A 39 28.20 -1.31 6.63
N GLN A 40 29.08 -0.79 5.78
CA GLN A 40 29.74 0.49 6.08
C GLN A 40 28.68 1.58 5.97
N VAL A 41 28.04 1.86 7.09
CA VAL A 41 27.12 2.98 7.24
C VAL A 41 27.95 4.25 7.47
N PRO A 42 27.60 5.37 6.81
CA PRO A 42 28.20 6.66 7.14
C PRO A 42 28.03 6.95 8.63
N ASP A 43 29.10 7.41 9.29
CA ASP A 43 29.01 7.91 10.67
C ASP A 43 27.99 9.04 10.71
N LEU A 44 27.08 8.98 11.70
CA LEU A 44 26.10 10.04 11.90
C LEU A 44 26.86 11.33 12.20
N VAL A 45 26.81 12.28 11.27
CA VAL A 45 27.22 13.66 11.53
C VAL A 45 26.38 14.14 12.71
N LYS A 46 27.03 14.44 13.83
CA LYS A 46 26.37 15.09 14.97
C LYS A 46 25.86 16.43 14.47
N CYS A 47 24.54 16.57 14.38
CA CYS A 47 23.92 17.87 14.18
C CYS A 47 24.01 18.63 15.50
N ASP A 48 25.14 19.30 15.74
CA ASP A 48 25.26 20.31 16.80
C ASP A 48 24.47 21.54 16.35
N GLY A 49 23.16 21.52 16.63
CA GLY A 49 22.25 22.61 16.31
C GLY A 49 20.94 22.44 17.06
N GLU A 50 20.80 23.19 18.14
CA GLU A 50 19.56 23.28 18.90
C GLU A 50 18.43 23.73 17.97
N ARG A 51 17.33 22.96 18.00
CA ARG A 51 16.13 23.04 17.15
C ARG A 51 16.21 22.24 15.85
N MET A 52 15.97 20.93 15.99
CA MET A 52 15.54 20.09 14.89
C MET A 52 14.39 20.78 14.13
N PRO A 53 14.42 20.85 12.80
CA PRO A 53 13.21 21.23 12.07
C PRO A 53 12.12 20.23 12.45
N ASN A 54 10.92 20.73 12.74
CA ASN A 54 9.78 19.86 12.98
C ASN A 54 9.61 18.96 11.76
N ALA A 55 9.98 17.69 11.89
CA ALA A 55 9.66 16.70 10.89
C ALA A 55 8.13 16.61 10.85
N HIS A 56 7.52 17.37 9.94
CA HIS A 56 6.11 17.23 9.62
C HIS A 56 6.02 15.90 8.87
N PHE A 57 5.80 14.82 9.62
CA PHE A 57 5.41 13.55 9.05
C PHE A 57 4.05 13.78 8.39
N ILE A 58 4.08 14.13 7.11
CA ILE A 58 2.89 14.12 6.28
C ILE A 58 2.41 12.67 6.34
N LYS A 59 1.36 12.43 7.13
CA LYS A 59 0.59 11.18 7.03
C LYS A 59 0.28 11.04 5.55
N VAL A 60 0.87 10.05 4.90
CA VAL A 60 0.61 9.72 3.51
C VAL A 60 -0.86 9.29 3.40
N ASN A 61 -1.75 10.28 3.30
CA ASN A 61 -3.13 10.11 2.94
C ASN A 61 -3.13 9.74 1.46
N HIS A 62 -2.90 8.44 1.20
CA HIS A 62 -2.98 7.71 -0.08
C HIS A 62 -1.73 7.63 -0.96
N PRO A 63 -1.51 6.51 -1.74
CA PRO A 63 -2.56 5.75 -2.44
C PRO A 63 -2.57 4.19 -2.42
N ILE A 64 -3.77 3.60 -2.47
CA ILE A 64 -3.99 2.27 -3.08
C ILE A 64 -3.56 2.42 -4.55
N CYS A 65 -2.34 1.96 -4.83
CA CYS A 65 -1.71 2.04 -6.15
C CYS A 65 -1.67 0.68 -6.82
N TYR A 66 -1.98 0.66 -8.11
CA TYR A 66 -1.60 -0.44 -8.98
C TYR A 66 -0.75 0.10 -10.12
N ASP A 67 0.50 -0.34 -10.19
CA ASP A 67 1.50 0.18 -11.12
C ASP A 67 1.62 1.72 -11.00
N SER A 68 1.24 2.45 -12.05
CA SER A 68 1.27 3.92 -12.12
C SER A 68 -0.11 4.57 -11.87
N TYR A 69 -1.10 3.80 -11.45
CA TYR A 69 -2.48 4.24 -11.27
C TYR A 69 -2.88 4.36 -9.80
N TYR A 70 -3.46 5.51 -9.45
CA TYR A 70 -4.08 5.75 -8.16
C TYR A 70 -5.53 5.28 -8.16
N ILE A 71 -5.76 4.08 -7.61
CA ILE A 71 -7.08 3.42 -7.71
C ILE A 71 -8.19 4.24 -7.05
N CYS A 72 -7.90 4.94 -5.96
CA CYS A 72 -8.89 5.79 -5.29
C CYS A 72 -9.29 7.02 -6.11
N GLU A 73 -8.37 7.60 -6.87
CA GLU A 73 -8.69 8.68 -7.81
C GLU A 73 -9.55 8.14 -8.96
N LEU A 74 -9.21 6.95 -9.48
CA LEU A 74 -9.99 6.29 -10.52
C LEU A 74 -11.40 5.91 -10.05
N ILE A 75 -11.58 5.60 -8.76
CA ILE A 75 -12.88 5.36 -8.13
C ILE A 75 -13.66 6.66 -8.01
N ALA A 76 -13.05 7.72 -7.46
CA ALA A 76 -13.69 9.02 -7.28
C ALA A 76 -14.17 9.60 -8.62
N ASP A 77 -13.35 9.48 -9.67
CA ASP A 77 -13.65 9.98 -11.00
C ASP A 77 -14.52 9.02 -11.84
N SER A 78 -14.90 7.87 -11.31
CA SER A 78 -15.62 6.81 -12.06
C SER A 78 -14.91 6.37 -13.34
N LYS A 79 -13.57 6.45 -13.39
CA LYS A 79 -12.73 6.18 -14.57
C LYS A 79 -12.37 4.69 -14.73
N LEU A 80 -12.71 3.82 -13.78
CA LEU A 80 -12.43 2.38 -13.85
C LEU A 80 -13.08 1.68 -15.06
N SER A 81 -14.18 2.21 -15.59
CA SER A 81 -14.86 1.69 -16.78
C SER A 81 -14.01 1.72 -18.06
N LYS A 82 -13.01 2.62 -18.11
CA LYS A 82 -12.10 2.81 -19.24
C LYS A 82 -11.10 1.67 -19.41
N PHE A 83 -10.79 0.95 -18.33
CA PHE A 83 -9.85 -0.17 -18.39
C PHE A 83 -10.45 -1.40 -19.05
N VAL A 84 -9.62 -2.18 -19.74
CA VAL A 84 -9.99 -3.50 -20.25
C VAL A 84 -10.23 -4.47 -19.08
N ILE A 85 -11.06 -5.50 -19.30
CA ILE A 85 -11.47 -6.43 -18.24
C ILE A 85 -10.28 -7.15 -17.58
N GLN A 86 -9.24 -7.49 -18.36
CA GLN A 86 -8.02 -8.11 -17.83
C GLN A 86 -7.28 -7.20 -16.85
N MET A 87 -7.24 -5.88 -17.12
CA MET A 87 -6.61 -4.94 -16.21
C MET A 87 -7.37 -4.87 -14.88
N LEU A 88 -8.71 -4.87 -14.93
CA LEU A 88 -9.54 -4.91 -13.71
C LEU A 88 -9.33 -6.21 -12.92
N GLN A 89 -9.16 -7.34 -13.61
CA GLN A 89 -8.84 -8.63 -12.98
C GLN A 89 -7.46 -8.59 -12.31
N ASN A 90 -6.43 -8.11 -13.00
CA ASN A 90 -5.08 -7.99 -12.46
C ASN A 90 -5.03 -7.07 -11.23
N ILE A 91 -5.78 -5.96 -11.25
CA ILE A 91 -5.90 -5.06 -10.11
C ILE A 91 -6.57 -5.80 -8.94
N CYS A 92 -7.67 -6.52 -9.18
CA CYS A 92 -8.32 -7.31 -8.13
C CYS A 92 -7.37 -8.37 -7.55
N GLU A 93 -6.65 -9.11 -8.38
CA GLU A 93 -5.68 -10.12 -7.96
C GLU A 93 -4.53 -9.52 -7.14
N HIS A 94 -3.99 -8.37 -7.56
CA HIS A 94 -2.91 -7.68 -6.86
C HIS A 94 -3.30 -7.26 -5.43
N PHE A 95 -4.56 -6.95 -5.19
CA PHE A 95 -5.09 -6.58 -3.88
C PHE A 95 -5.77 -7.74 -3.14
N ASP A 96 -5.58 -8.98 -3.62
CA ASP A 96 -6.20 -10.19 -3.06
C ASP A 96 -7.74 -10.05 -2.94
N ILE A 97 -8.37 -9.34 -3.86
CA ILE A 97 -9.82 -9.18 -3.94
C ILE A 97 -10.39 -10.43 -4.62
N PRO A 98 -11.20 -11.23 -3.92
CA PRO A 98 -11.69 -12.48 -4.48
C PRO A 98 -12.62 -12.25 -5.69
N THR A 99 -12.27 -12.88 -6.82
CA THR A 99 -12.98 -12.79 -8.10
C THR A 99 -13.49 -14.15 -8.63
N THR A 100 -13.22 -15.24 -7.92
CA THR A 100 -13.46 -16.64 -8.35
C THR A 100 -14.92 -16.97 -8.63
N TYR A 101 -15.86 -16.20 -8.06
CA TYR A 101 -17.30 -16.34 -8.26
C TYR A 101 -17.84 -15.57 -9.48
N ILE A 102 -17.02 -14.75 -10.13
CA ILE A 102 -17.42 -13.98 -11.32
C ILE A 102 -17.28 -14.88 -12.56
N LYS A 103 -18.37 -15.56 -12.93
CA LYS A 103 -18.44 -16.41 -14.14
C LYS A 103 -18.74 -15.64 -15.43
N VAL A 104 -18.93 -14.32 -15.34
CA VAL A 104 -19.43 -13.46 -16.42
C VAL A 104 -18.33 -12.56 -16.96
N LYS A 105 -18.19 -12.48 -18.29
CA LYS A 105 -17.29 -11.55 -18.99
C LYS A 105 -17.82 -10.10 -18.98
N ARG A 106 -18.12 -9.55 -17.80
CA ARG A 106 -18.59 -8.15 -17.64
C ARG A 106 -17.68 -7.38 -16.70
N LYS A 107 -17.45 -6.10 -16.98
CA LYS A 107 -16.59 -5.22 -16.17
C LYS A 107 -17.23 -4.80 -14.84
N ALA A 108 -18.56 -4.59 -14.84
CA ALA A 108 -19.33 -4.12 -13.70
C ALA A 108 -19.01 -4.82 -12.35
N PRO A 109 -18.99 -6.17 -12.25
CA PRO A 109 -18.71 -6.83 -10.97
C PRO A 109 -17.30 -6.59 -10.43
N TYR A 110 -16.30 -6.43 -11.31
CA TYR A 110 -14.93 -6.09 -10.89
C TYR A 110 -14.85 -4.65 -10.39
N ILE A 111 -15.52 -3.73 -11.09
CA ILE A 111 -15.57 -2.31 -10.72
C ILE A 111 -16.25 -2.15 -9.35
N GLU A 112 -17.40 -2.80 -9.13
CA GLU A 112 -18.09 -2.75 -7.83
C GLU A 112 -17.18 -3.25 -6.70
N ARG A 113 -16.45 -4.35 -6.91
CA ARG A 113 -15.54 -4.89 -5.91
C ARG A 113 -14.40 -3.95 -5.58
N LEU A 114 -13.82 -3.30 -6.61
CA LEU A 114 -12.78 -2.28 -6.44
C LEU A 114 -13.31 -1.05 -5.71
N ILE A 115 -14.54 -0.62 -5.99
CA ILE A 115 -15.20 0.48 -5.26
C ILE A 115 -15.40 0.09 -3.79
N THR A 116 -15.95 -1.10 -3.51
CA THR A 116 -16.13 -1.60 -2.13
C THR A 116 -14.80 -1.69 -1.39
N PHE A 117 -13.74 -2.10 -2.08
CA PHE A 117 -12.39 -2.13 -1.52
C PHE A 117 -11.85 -0.72 -1.25
N GLY A 118 -11.97 0.19 -2.22
CA GLY A 118 -11.50 1.57 -2.11
C GLY A 118 -12.21 2.36 -1.00
N LYS A 119 -13.49 2.08 -0.73
CA LYS A 119 -14.24 2.65 0.42
C LYS A 119 -13.59 2.35 1.77
N LYS A 120 -12.75 1.32 1.88
CA LYS A 120 -12.01 1.01 3.11
C LYS A 120 -10.80 1.92 3.32
N CYS A 121 -10.38 2.68 2.29
CA CYS A 121 -9.31 3.63 2.54
C CYS A 121 -9.81 4.81 3.37
N THR A 122 -8.91 5.38 4.15
CA THR A 122 -9.14 6.61 4.91
C THR A 122 -9.39 7.82 4.02
N CYS A 123 -8.97 7.76 2.75
CA CYS A 123 -9.13 8.81 1.75
C CYS A 123 -10.56 8.97 1.20
N GLN A 124 -11.41 7.97 1.34
CA GLN A 124 -12.81 7.99 0.89
C GLN A 124 -13.78 8.32 2.04
N GLY A 125 -13.26 8.49 3.26
CA GLY A 125 -14.02 8.82 4.47
C GLY A 125 -13.89 10.27 4.94
N ILE A 126 -13.20 11.13 4.18
CA ILE A 126 -13.16 12.58 4.43
C ILE A 126 -14.09 13.24 3.42
N LEU A 127 -15.36 13.33 3.78
CA LEU A 127 -16.32 14.31 3.28
C LEU A 127 -16.79 15.13 4.49
#